data_AF-A0A4S8LKD7-F1
#
_entry.id   AF-A0A4S8LKD7-F1
#
_cell.length_a   1.000
_cell.length_b   1.000
_cell.length_c   1.000
_cell.angle_alpha   90.00
_cell.angle_beta   90.00
_cell.angle_gamma   90.00
#
_symmetry.space_group_name_H-M   'P 1'
#
loop_
_entity.id
_entity.type
_entity.pdbx_description
1 polymer ?
#
loop_
_entity_poly.entity_id
_entity_poly.type
_entity_poly.pdbx_seq_one_letter_code
_entity_poly.pdbx_strand_id
1 'polypeptide(L)'
;MSSDMETHFDQLSKKLDDIHAQVMKKKDQHIALQVVQGDQNNKDIDSFFKEVQDAYQKCKDQVLFTIGRDTKKIANILENHTIQNMPYSQRAFHDVDIGNGHAREGCTPGTRKTILKDIEEWADGTSAVNTLGYWICGMAGTGKSTIAKSACDILKSRKMLAATFFCSRQFPECRDHSKIIPSIVYQMAQFSPLFGRELVTILEGNPDQVSKPPSEQLETLLVEPWMKVSTEEMHSFSSVIIIDALDECENIESVLSALIPAIQNQGMPGLKFLFTS
;
A
#
# COMPACT_ATOMS: atom_id res chain seq x y z
N MET A 1 -10.08 28.52 -4.29
CA MET A 1 -9.22 27.59 -5.07
C MET A 1 -8.35 26.83 -4.06
N SER A 2 -7.51 25.88 -4.46
CA SER A 2 -6.49 25.35 -3.53
C SER A 2 -5.61 26.52 -3.05
N SER A 3 -5.25 26.60 -1.77
CA SER A 3 -4.46 27.75 -1.24
C SER A 3 -3.12 27.93 -1.98
N ASP A 4 -2.58 26.83 -2.50
CA ASP A 4 -1.38 26.83 -3.32
C ASP A 4 -1.60 27.54 -4.67
N MET A 5 -2.77 27.37 -5.30
CA MET A 5 -3.11 28.07 -6.55
C MET A 5 -3.26 29.58 -6.33
N GLU A 6 -3.95 29.98 -5.26
CA GLU A 6 -4.09 31.40 -4.90
C GLU A 6 -2.71 32.05 -4.71
N THR A 7 -1.81 31.35 -4.01
CA THR A 7 -0.43 31.80 -3.82
C THR A 7 0.33 32.01 -5.15
N HIS A 8 0.17 31.11 -6.14
CA HIS A 8 0.84 31.27 -7.44
C HIS A 8 0.30 32.46 -8.23
N PHE A 9 -1.01 32.69 -8.20
CA PHE A 9 -1.63 33.85 -8.86
C PHE A 9 -1.23 35.17 -8.18
N ASP A 10 -1.16 35.20 -6.86
CA ASP A 10 -0.68 36.37 -6.11
C ASP A 10 0.78 36.71 -6.43
N GLN A 11 1.63 35.68 -6.57
CA GLN A 11 3.03 35.87 -6.99
C GLN A 11 3.15 36.45 -8.41
N LEU A 12 2.31 35.97 -9.34
CA LEU A 12 2.26 36.52 -10.70
C LEU A 12 1.80 37.98 -10.68
N SER A 13 0.71 38.29 -9.97
CA SER A 13 0.17 39.64 -9.86
C SER A 13 1.23 40.61 -9.33
N LYS A 14 1.88 40.24 -8.22
CA LYS A 14 2.95 41.06 -7.62
C LYS A 14 4.10 41.32 -8.59
N LYS A 15 4.52 40.31 -9.36
CA LYS A 15 5.60 40.46 -10.33
C LYS A 15 5.20 41.38 -11.49
N LEU A 16 3.94 41.33 -11.94
CA LEU A 16 3.41 42.23 -12.95
C LEU A 16 3.32 43.67 -12.43
N ASP A 17 2.93 43.88 -11.17
CA ASP A 17 2.92 45.20 -10.53
C ASP A 17 4.33 45.80 -10.43
N ASP A 18 5.33 44.99 -10.05
CA ASP A 18 6.73 45.40 -10.00
C ASP A 18 7.26 45.82 -11.39
N ILE A 19 6.89 45.09 -12.44
CA ILE A 19 7.25 45.44 -13.83
C ILE A 19 6.52 46.72 -14.26
N HIS A 20 5.22 46.83 -13.97
CA HIS A 20 4.43 48.02 -14.26
C HIS A 20 5.04 49.27 -13.61
N ALA A 21 5.46 49.19 -12.35
CA ALA A 21 6.12 50.30 -11.66
C ALA A 21 7.43 50.73 -12.34
N GLN A 22 8.23 49.77 -12.83
CA GLN A 22 9.47 50.06 -13.57
C GLN A 22 9.20 50.73 -14.92
N VAL A 23 8.19 50.25 -15.65
CA VAL A 23 7.76 50.84 -16.93
C VAL A 23 7.28 52.27 -16.73
N MET A 24 6.46 52.54 -15.70
CA MET A 24 5.98 53.89 -15.38
C MET A 24 7.14 54.83 -15.02
N LYS A 25 8.10 54.36 -14.22
CA LYS A 25 9.30 55.14 -13.88
C LYS A 25 10.12 55.53 -15.11
N LYS A 26 10.19 54.67 -16.13
CA LYS A 26 10.86 54.96 -17.40
C LYS A 26 10.09 55.94 -18.27
N LYS A 27 8.76 55.80 -18.31
CA LYS A 27 7.86 56.71 -19.03
C LYS A 27 7.94 58.14 -18.51
N ASP A 28 8.03 58.32 -17.19
CA ASP A 28 8.01 59.64 -16.53
C ASP A 28 9.37 60.37 -16.53
N GLN A 29 10.40 59.82 -17.20
CA GLN A 29 11.70 60.47 -17.34
C GLN A 29 11.64 61.70 -18.26
N HIS A 30 12.48 62.70 -18.00
CA HIS A 30 12.62 63.88 -18.85
C HIS A 30 12.98 63.50 -20.30
N ILE A 31 12.32 64.15 -21.26
CA ILE A 31 12.46 63.92 -22.71
C ILE A 31 13.94 63.97 -23.18
N ALA A 32 14.74 64.90 -22.63
CA ALA A 32 16.15 65.02 -22.99
C ALA A 32 16.96 63.77 -22.59
N LEU A 33 16.63 63.13 -21.46
CA LEU A 33 17.26 61.87 -21.03
C LEU A 33 16.81 60.69 -21.88
N GLN A 34 15.53 60.65 -22.27
CA GLN A 34 14.98 59.58 -23.10
C GLN A 34 15.62 59.51 -24.49
N VAL A 35 15.92 60.68 -25.09
CA VAL A 35 16.60 60.78 -26.40
C VAL A 35 18.06 60.32 -26.31
N VAL A 36 18.78 60.67 -25.23
CA VAL A 36 20.18 60.25 -25.03
C VAL A 36 20.27 58.75 -24.70
N GLN A 37 19.25 58.18 -24.07
CA GLN A 37 19.23 56.77 -23.62
C GLN A 37 18.43 55.85 -24.56
N GLY A 38 18.17 56.22 -25.81
CA GLY A 38 17.32 55.46 -26.74
C GLY A 38 17.68 53.97 -26.85
N ASP A 39 18.97 53.65 -27.05
CA ASP A 39 19.45 52.26 -27.12
C ASP A 39 19.24 51.48 -25.83
N GLN A 40 19.38 52.14 -24.67
CA GLN A 40 19.15 51.52 -23.37
C GLN A 40 17.66 51.28 -23.14
N ASN A 41 16.80 52.22 -23.53
CA ASN A 41 15.35 52.08 -23.39
C ASN A 41 14.81 50.92 -24.24
N ASN A 42 15.34 50.69 -25.45
CA ASN A 42 14.99 49.51 -26.25
C ASN A 42 15.38 48.20 -25.54
N LYS A 43 16.60 48.12 -24.99
CA LYS A 43 17.04 46.94 -24.21
C LYS A 43 16.18 46.70 -22.98
N ASP A 44 15.76 47.77 -22.30
CA ASP A 44 14.90 47.67 -21.12
C ASP A 44 13.49 47.18 -21.50
N ILE A 45 12.94 47.60 -22.64
CA ILE A 45 11.66 47.08 -23.17
C ILE A 45 11.75 45.57 -23.45
N ASP A 46 12.81 45.13 -24.14
CA ASP A 46 13.03 43.71 -24.40
C ASP A 46 13.18 42.91 -23.09
N SER A 47 13.87 43.49 -22.10
CA SER A 47 14.00 42.91 -20.75
C SER A 47 12.64 42.80 -20.05
N PHE A 48 11.81 43.84 -20.08
CA PHE A 48 10.48 43.80 -19.47
C PHE A 48 9.58 42.76 -20.13
N PHE A 49 9.60 42.68 -21.47
CA PHE A 49 8.84 41.66 -22.19
C PHE A 49 9.27 40.26 -21.77
N LYS A 50 10.58 40.02 -21.69
CA LYS A 50 11.14 38.76 -21.22
C LYS A 50 10.74 38.45 -19.78
N GLU A 51 10.79 39.43 -18.89
CA GLU A 51 10.37 39.24 -17.49
C GLU A 51 8.89 38.89 -17.35
N VAL A 52 8.00 39.52 -18.14
CA VAL A 52 6.58 39.16 -18.19
C VAL A 52 6.39 37.74 -18.69
N GLN A 53 7.09 37.38 -19.78
CA GLN A 53 7.02 36.05 -20.36
C GLN A 53 7.52 34.97 -19.38
N ASP A 54 8.63 35.21 -18.71
CA ASP A 54 9.21 34.32 -17.70
C ASP A 54 8.28 34.18 -16.49
N ALA A 55 7.68 35.29 -16.01
CA ALA A 55 6.72 35.26 -14.91
C ALA A 55 5.45 34.47 -15.26
N TYR A 56 4.90 34.68 -16.46
CA TYR A 56 3.76 33.92 -16.96
C TYR A 56 4.08 32.43 -17.07
N GLN A 57 5.22 32.09 -17.69
CA GLN A 57 5.60 30.69 -17.89
C GLN A 57 5.84 29.99 -16.54
N LYS A 58 6.51 30.66 -15.61
CA LYS A 58 6.69 30.16 -14.24
C LYS A 58 5.37 29.88 -13.53
N CYS A 59 4.43 30.84 -13.58
CA CYS A 59 3.11 30.65 -12.96
C CYS A 59 2.36 29.48 -13.60
N LYS A 60 2.40 29.38 -14.94
CA LYS A 60 1.79 28.28 -15.68
C LYS A 60 2.35 26.92 -15.24
N ASP A 61 3.67 26.79 -15.15
CA ASP A 61 4.32 25.55 -14.75
C ASP A 61 4.02 25.18 -13.28
N GLN A 62 4.00 26.17 -12.38
CA GLN A 62 3.63 25.97 -10.97
C GLN A 62 2.18 25.50 -10.80
N VAL A 63 1.25 26.09 -11.56
CA VAL A 63 -0.16 25.67 -11.57
C VAL A 63 -0.29 24.25 -12.10
N LEU A 64 0.34 23.92 -13.24
CA LEU A 64 0.31 22.56 -13.81
C LEU A 64 0.88 21.52 -12.84
N PHE A 65 1.99 21.82 -12.16
CA PHE A 65 2.57 20.94 -11.16
C PHE A 65 1.66 20.74 -9.95
N THR A 66 1.03 21.82 -9.46
CA THR A 66 0.08 21.76 -8.34
C THR A 66 -1.11 20.88 -8.68
N ILE A 67 -1.70 21.06 -9.87
CA ILE A 67 -2.78 20.22 -10.39
C ILE A 67 -2.32 18.76 -10.48
N GLY A 68 -1.18 18.48 -11.09
CA GLY A 68 -0.67 17.11 -11.22
C GLY A 68 -0.46 16.42 -9.87
N ARG A 69 0.08 17.14 -8.89
CA ARG A 69 0.28 16.66 -7.52
C ARG A 69 -1.06 16.38 -6.82
N ASP A 70 -2.03 17.29 -6.93
CA ASP A 70 -3.32 17.16 -6.27
C ASP A 70 -4.15 16.03 -6.90
N THR A 71 -4.13 15.87 -8.23
CA THR A 71 -4.72 14.72 -8.92
C THR A 71 -4.13 13.41 -8.43
N LYS A 72 -2.80 13.34 -8.24
CA LYS A 72 -2.14 12.13 -7.71
C LYS A 72 -2.56 11.83 -6.26
N LYS A 73 -2.72 12.87 -5.42
CA LYS A 73 -3.24 12.69 -4.06
C LYS A 73 -4.67 12.14 -4.08
N ILE A 74 -5.53 12.69 -4.94
CA ILE A 74 -6.92 12.22 -5.09
C ILE A 74 -6.94 10.76 -5.55
N ALA A 75 -6.12 10.39 -6.55
CA ALA A 75 -6.01 9.01 -7.02
C ALA A 75 -5.62 8.05 -5.87
N ASN A 76 -4.59 8.38 -5.09
CA ASN A 76 -4.20 7.57 -3.93
C ASN A 76 -5.32 7.44 -2.87
N ILE A 77 -6.11 8.50 -2.66
CA ILE A 77 -7.25 8.47 -1.72
C ILE A 77 -8.33 7.51 -2.24
N LEU A 78 -8.63 7.57 -3.54
CA LEU A 78 -9.60 6.68 -4.17
C LEU A 78 -9.13 5.22 -4.14
N GLU A 79 -7.86 4.95 -4.44
CA GLU A 79 -7.23 3.63 -4.31
C GLU A 79 -7.43 3.05 -2.90
N ASN A 80 -7.09 3.85 -1.87
CA ASN A 80 -7.25 3.45 -0.47
C ASN A 80 -8.73 3.21 -0.10
N HIS A 81 -9.64 4.04 -0.62
CA HIS A 81 -11.07 3.90 -0.36
C HIS A 81 -11.63 2.61 -0.97
N THR A 82 -11.22 2.24 -2.18
CA THR A 82 -11.59 0.96 -2.80
C THR A 82 -11.15 -0.23 -1.94
N ILE A 83 -9.90 -0.19 -1.45
CA ILE A 83 -9.35 -1.24 -0.58
C ILE A 83 -10.09 -1.30 0.77
N GLN A 84 -10.42 -0.15 1.36
CA GLN A 84 -11.11 -0.08 2.66
C GLN A 84 -12.55 -0.59 2.62
N ASN A 85 -13.21 -0.59 1.46
CA ASN A 85 -14.57 -1.11 1.30
C ASN A 85 -14.62 -2.63 1.08
N MET A 86 -13.47 -3.31 1.02
CA MET A 86 -13.46 -4.76 0.90
C MET A 86 -14.12 -5.41 2.13
N PRO A 87 -14.81 -6.55 1.97
CA PRO A 87 -15.50 -7.22 3.06
C PRO A 87 -14.51 -8.00 3.96
N TYR A 88 -13.43 -7.37 4.44
CA TYR A 88 -12.45 -8.01 5.32
C TYR A 88 -12.95 -8.14 6.76
N SER A 89 -12.23 -8.94 7.57
CA SER A 89 -12.50 -9.17 8.99
C SER A 89 -11.37 -8.56 9.82
N GLN A 90 -11.62 -7.42 10.46
CA GLN A 90 -10.60 -6.75 11.27
C GLN A 90 -10.24 -7.57 12.52
N ARG A 91 -11.20 -8.28 13.14
CA ARG A 91 -10.94 -9.11 14.32
C ARG A 91 -10.10 -10.35 14.04
N ALA A 92 -9.95 -10.72 12.76
CA ALA A 92 -9.08 -11.81 12.35
C ALA A 92 -7.59 -11.41 12.32
N PHE A 93 -7.24 -10.14 12.48
CA PHE A 93 -5.83 -9.73 12.53
C PHE A 93 -5.16 -10.21 13.83
N HIS A 94 -3.86 -10.42 13.78
CA HIS A 94 -3.11 -10.96 14.93
C HIS A 94 -2.97 -9.96 16.10
N ASP A 95 -3.01 -8.65 15.85
CA ASP A 95 -2.66 -7.58 16.79
C ASP A 95 -3.85 -6.72 17.23
N VAL A 96 -5.07 -7.21 17.05
CA VAL A 96 -6.31 -6.55 17.48
C VAL A 96 -6.78 -7.03 18.85
N ASP A 97 -7.40 -6.11 19.59
CA ASP A 97 -8.12 -6.44 20.82
C ASP A 97 -9.41 -7.18 20.46
N ILE A 98 -9.53 -8.41 20.96
CA ILE A 98 -10.68 -9.29 20.73
C ILE A 98 -11.77 -9.13 21.80
N GLY A 99 -11.69 -8.14 22.68
CA GLY A 99 -12.72 -7.78 23.65
C GLY A 99 -12.25 -7.78 25.12
N ASN A 100 -10.95 -7.91 25.36
CA ASN A 100 -10.37 -8.06 26.70
C ASN A 100 -9.37 -6.93 27.04
N GLY A 101 -9.34 -5.85 26.25
CA GLY A 101 -8.41 -4.74 26.42
C GLY A 101 -6.99 -5.04 25.94
N HIS A 102 -6.75 -6.23 25.37
CA HIS A 102 -5.42 -6.72 25.01
C HIS A 102 -5.47 -7.54 23.71
N ALA A 103 -4.41 -7.42 22.91
CA ALA A 103 -4.21 -8.30 21.76
C ALA A 103 -3.86 -9.73 22.22
N ARG A 104 -3.94 -10.68 21.29
CA ARG A 104 -3.59 -12.08 21.53
C ARG A 104 -2.16 -12.21 22.09
N GLU A 105 -1.96 -13.06 23.09
CA GLU A 105 -0.65 -13.30 23.67
C GLU A 105 0.12 -14.39 22.91
N GLY A 106 1.42 -14.16 22.73
CA GLY A 106 2.35 -15.13 22.17
C GLY A 106 2.87 -16.12 23.22
N CYS A 107 3.85 -16.93 22.84
CA CYS A 107 4.49 -17.92 23.69
C CYS A 107 5.11 -17.26 24.93
N THR A 108 4.99 -17.93 26.07
CA THR A 108 5.74 -17.57 27.28
C THR A 108 7.24 -17.52 26.93
N PRO A 109 7.96 -16.47 27.32
CA PRO A 109 9.39 -16.36 27.05
C PRO A 109 10.15 -17.62 27.45
N GLY A 110 10.99 -18.12 26.55
CA GLY A 110 11.78 -19.32 26.81
C GLY A 110 11.14 -20.64 26.34
N THR A 111 9.86 -20.65 25.98
CA THR A 111 9.14 -21.83 25.50
C THR A 111 9.12 -21.90 23.96
N ARG A 112 8.80 -23.09 23.41
CA ARG A 112 8.61 -23.31 21.96
C ARG A 112 9.76 -22.81 21.05
N LYS A 113 10.97 -22.67 21.60
CA LYS A 113 12.14 -22.11 20.90
C LYS A 113 12.48 -22.85 19.61
N THR A 114 12.47 -24.18 19.64
CA THR A 114 12.85 -25.00 18.48
C THR A 114 11.93 -24.74 17.32
N ILE A 115 10.61 -24.91 17.49
CA ILE A 115 9.66 -24.69 16.40
C ILE A 115 9.62 -23.23 15.92
N LEU A 116 9.79 -22.25 16.81
CA LEU A 116 9.87 -20.84 16.39
C LEU A 116 11.11 -20.57 15.53
N LYS A 117 12.24 -21.18 15.88
CA LYS A 117 13.46 -21.11 15.10
C LYS A 117 13.29 -21.81 13.75
N ASP A 118 12.66 -22.98 13.72
CA ASP A 118 12.40 -23.72 12.47
C ASP A 118 11.49 -22.91 11.52
N ILE A 119 10.46 -22.23 12.05
CA ILE A 119 9.59 -21.33 11.28
C ILE A 119 10.40 -20.15 10.73
N GLU A 120 11.31 -19.59 11.52
CA GLU A 120 12.15 -18.47 11.11
C GLU A 120 13.11 -18.86 9.98
N GLU A 121 13.81 -19.99 10.10
CA GLU A 121 14.70 -20.54 9.07
C GLU A 121 13.93 -20.95 7.80
N TRP A 122 12.72 -21.47 7.96
CA TRP A 122 11.84 -21.73 6.82
C TRP A 122 11.41 -20.42 6.15
N ALA A 123 11.01 -19.42 6.93
CA ALA A 123 10.56 -18.14 6.40
C ALA A 123 11.67 -17.42 5.64
N ASP A 124 12.89 -17.37 6.17
CA ASP A 124 14.00 -16.69 5.51
C ASP A 124 14.69 -17.49 4.39
N GLY A 125 14.26 -18.74 4.17
CA GLY A 125 14.77 -19.60 3.10
C GLY A 125 16.15 -20.18 3.38
N THR A 126 16.63 -20.13 4.64
CA THR A 126 17.86 -20.80 5.06
C THR A 126 17.64 -22.28 5.39
N SER A 127 16.38 -22.69 5.56
CA SER A 127 16.00 -24.10 5.69
C SER A 127 16.35 -24.91 4.43
N ALA A 128 16.73 -26.17 4.63
CA ALA A 128 16.93 -27.13 3.53
C ALA A 128 15.63 -27.46 2.77
N VAL A 129 14.46 -27.16 3.36
CA VAL A 129 13.15 -27.38 2.76
C VAL A 129 12.64 -26.09 2.14
N ASN A 130 12.62 -26.04 0.81
CA ASN A 130 12.13 -24.89 0.05
C ASN A 130 10.65 -25.10 -0.36
N THR A 131 9.72 -24.89 0.57
CA THR A 131 8.27 -24.96 0.32
C THR A 131 7.61 -23.60 0.57
N LEU A 132 6.52 -23.32 -0.16
CA LEU A 132 5.68 -22.15 0.12
C LEU A 132 4.71 -22.38 1.29
N GLY A 133 4.53 -23.62 1.74
CA GLY A 133 3.63 -23.95 2.84
C GLY A 133 4.35 -24.57 4.03
N TYR A 134 3.95 -24.16 5.24
CA TYR A 134 4.33 -24.77 6.52
C TYR A 134 3.06 -24.98 7.35
N TRP A 135 2.79 -26.19 7.82
CA TRP A 135 1.56 -26.50 8.56
C TRP A 135 1.89 -27.10 9.92
N ILE A 136 1.45 -26.43 10.99
CA ILE A 136 1.55 -26.90 12.37
C ILE A 136 0.26 -27.61 12.76
N CYS A 137 0.33 -28.94 12.91
CA CYS A 137 -0.79 -29.75 13.37
C CYS A 137 -0.56 -30.26 14.79
N GLY A 138 -1.61 -30.36 15.60
CA GLY A 138 -1.51 -30.95 16.93
C GLY A 138 -2.81 -30.94 17.72
N MET A 139 -2.82 -31.56 18.90
CA MET A 139 -4.01 -31.60 19.75
C MET A 139 -4.45 -30.18 20.18
N ALA A 140 -5.75 -30.02 20.42
CA ALA A 140 -6.30 -28.79 21.01
C ALA A 140 -5.61 -28.49 22.36
N GLY A 141 -5.40 -27.21 22.66
CA GLY A 141 -4.75 -26.78 23.90
C GLY A 141 -3.21 -26.91 23.94
N THR A 142 -2.56 -27.35 22.85
CA THR A 142 -1.08 -27.46 22.79
C THR A 142 -0.37 -26.14 22.50
N GLY A 143 -1.11 -25.04 22.32
CA GLY A 143 -0.56 -23.69 22.14
C GLY A 143 -0.16 -23.35 20.70
N LYS A 144 -0.79 -23.95 19.69
CA LYS A 144 -0.50 -23.67 18.26
C LYS A 144 -0.78 -22.21 17.89
N SER A 145 -1.93 -21.66 18.30
CA SER A 145 -2.26 -20.24 18.12
C SER A 145 -1.29 -19.32 18.82
N THR A 146 -0.76 -19.75 19.97
CA THR A 146 0.28 -19.04 20.70
C THR A 146 1.61 -19.02 19.94
N ILE A 147 1.96 -20.14 19.28
CA ILE A 147 3.11 -20.23 18.36
C ILE A 147 2.89 -19.33 17.14
N ALA A 148 1.72 -19.39 16.50
CA ALA A 148 1.38 -18.54 15.36
C ALA A 148 1.47 -17.06 15.71
N LYS A 149 1.00 -16.65 16.90
CA LYS A 149 1.12 -15.28 17.37
C LYS A 149 2.57 -14.86 17.60
N SER A 150 3.39 -15.70 18.22
CA SER A 150 4.84 -15.42 18.35
C SER A 150 5.54 -15.35 16.99
N ALA A 151 5.17 -16.20 16.04
CA ALA A 151 5.68 -16.14 14.67
C ALA A 151 5.29 -14.82 13.99
N CYS A 152 4.06 -14.34 14.18
CA CYS A 152 3.66 -13.01 13.71
C CYS A 152 4.58 -11.92 14.26
N ASP A 153 4.86 -11.91 15.57
CA ASP A 153 5.68 -10.88 16.20
C ASP A 153 7.12 -10.88 15.68
N ILE A 154 7.71 -12.08 15.52
CA ILE A 154 9.06 -12.24 14.95
C ILE A 154 9.08 -11.74 13.50
N LEU A 155 8.15 -12.20 12.66
CA LEU A 155 8.12 -11.87 11.24
C LEU A 155 7.78 -10.40 10.98
N LYS A 156 6.92 -9.80 11.82
CA LYS A 156 6.62 -8.36 11.79
C LYS A 156 7.86 -7.54 12.11
N SER A 157 8.66 -7.94 13.11
CA SER A 157 9.92 -7.25 13.45
C SER A 157 10.95 -7.30 12.31
N ARG A 158 10.91 -8.39 11.51
CA ARG A 158 11.74 -8.58 10.32
C ARG A 158 11.14 -8.00 9.02
N LYS A 159 9.96 -7.35 9.09
CA LYS A 159 9.21 -6.83 7.92
C LYS A 159 8.84 -7.90 6.89
N MET A 160 8.63 -9.13 7.34
CA MET A 160 8.26 -10.29 6.50
C MET A 160 6.78 -10.67 6.64
N LEU A 161 6.07 -10.19 7.67
CA LEU A 161 4.66 -10.50 7.88
C LEU A 161 3.78 -9.71 6.91
N ALA A 162 3.22 -10.37 5.90
CA ALA A 162 2.41 -9.75 4.85
C ALA A 162 0.92 -9.69 5.21
N ALA A 163 0.37 -10.77 5.79
CA ALA A 163 -1.02 -10.80 6.23
C ALA A 163 -1.25 -11.85 7.32
N THR A 164 -2.35 -11.67 8.06
CA THR A 164 -2.78 -12.61 9.11
C THR A 164 -4.28 -12.85 9.06
N PHE A 165 -4.71 -14.08 9.33
CA PHE A 165 -6.11 -14.40 9.57
C PHE A 165 -6.23 -15.44 10.69
N PHE A 166 -6.72 -15.00 11.84
CA PHE A 166 -6.92 -15.83 13.02
C PHE A 166 -8.38 -16.25 13.09
N CYS A 167 -8.63 -17.51 12.75
CA CYS A 167 -9.96 -18.06 12.84
C CYS A 167 -10.42 -18.10 14.29
N SER A 168 -11.72 -17.97 14.51
CA SER A 168 -12.28 -18.11 15.85
C SER A 168 -13.75 -18.45 15.83
N ARG A 169 -14.15 -19.45 16.61
CA ARG A 169 -15.57 -19.79 16.82
C ARG A 169 -16.36 -18.70 17.54
N GLN A 170 -15.67 -17.80 18.26
CA GLN A 170 -16.27 -16.75 19.07
C GLN A 170 -16.83 -15.59 18.24
N PHE A 171 -16.26 -15.34 17.05
CA PHE A 171 -16.61 -14.19 16.23
C PHE A 171 -17.09 -14.65 14.85
N PRO A 172 -18.33 -14.30 14.45
CA PRO A 172 -18.88 -14.72 13.16
C PRO A 172 -17.97 -14.41 11.97
N GLU A 173 -17.36 -13.23 11.94
CA GLU A 173 -16.44 -12.81 10.87
C GLU A 173 -15.07 -13.51 10.88
N CYS A 174 -14.71 -14.19 11.97
CA CYS A 174 -13.47 -14.98 12.07
C CYS A 174 -13.70 -16.46 11.74
N ARG A 175 -14.94 -16.94 11.68
CA ARG A 175 -15.27 -18.31 11.23
C ARG A 175 -15.87 -18.36 9.83
N ASP A 176 -16.14 -17.20 9.23
CA ASP A 176 -16.64 -17.08 7.87
C ASP A 176 -15.49 -17.19 6.85
N HIS A 177 -15.41 -18.33 6.16
CA HIS A 177 -14.39 -18.60 5.14
C HIS A 177 -14.37 -17.57 4.00
N SER A 178 -15.51 -16.93 3.69
CA SER A 178 -15.58 -15.91 2.63
C SER A 178 -14.77 -14.65 2.96
N LYS A 179 -14.38 -14.48 4.23
CA LYS A 179 -13.58 -13.35 4.72
C LYS A 179 -12.07 -13.58 4.61
N ILE A 180 -11.60 -14.81 4.40
CA ILE A 180 -10.18 -15.14 4.45
C ILE A 180 -9.42 -14.41 3.34
N ILE A 181 -9.79 -14.64 2.07
CA ILE A 181 -9.09 -14.02 0.93
C ILE A 181 -9.20 -12.49 0.97
N PRO A 182 -10.40 -11.87 1.14
CA PRO A 182 -10.53 -10.42 1.26
C PRO A 182 -9.64 -9.81 2.36
N SER A 183 -9.53 -10.48 3.52
CA SER A 183 -8.71 -9.99 4.63
C SER A 183 -7.21 -10.11 4.35
N ILE A 184 -6.79 -11.16 3.65
CA ILE A 184 -5.40 -11.33 3.22
C ILE A 184 -5.03 -10.25 2.21
N VAL A 185 -5.81 -10.06 1.15
CA VAL A 185 -5.49 -9.09 0.08
C VAL A 185 -5.53 -7.65 0.59
N TYR A 186 -6.43 -7.34 1.53
CA TYR A 186 -6.45 -6.04 2.22
C TYR A 186 -5.14 -5.76 2.99
N GLN A 187 -4.64 -6.73 3.75
CA GLN A 187 -3.36 -6.58 4.45
C GLN A 187 -2.18 -6.53 3.47
N MET A 188 -2.22 -7.32 2.39
CA MET A 188 -1.18 -7.31 1.36
C MET A 188 -1.09 -5.98 0.61
N ALA A 189 -2.22 -5.32 0.34
CA ALA A 189 -2.22 -4.00 -0.26
C ALA A 189 -1.55 -2.93 0.64
N GLN A 190 -1.63 -3.11 1.96
CA GLN A 190 -0.92 -2.26 2.93
C GLN A 190 0.56 -2.64 3.05
N PHE A 191 0.87 -3.93 2.94
CA PHE A 191 2.24 -4.44 2.98
C PHE A 191 3.05 -4.03 1.74
N SER A 192 2.44 -4.11 0.54
CA SER A 192 3.05 -3.78 -0.74
C SER A 192 2.18 -2.79 -1.51
N PRO A 193 2.60 -1.51 -1.60
CA PRO A 193 1.88 -0.51 -2.39
C PRO A 193 1.77 -0.85 -3.89
N LEU A 194 2.72 -1.61 -4.43
CA LEU A 194 2.65 -2.08 -5.81
C LEU A 194 1.53 -3.10 -5.98
N PHE A 195 1.44 -4.07 -5.06
CA PHE A 195 0.33 -5.03 -5.04
C PHE A 195 -1.02 -4.30 -4.90
N GLY A 196 -1.10 -3.30 -4.02
CA GLY A 196 -2.31 -2.51 -3.82
C GLY A 196 -2.80 -1.82 -5.10
N ARG A 197 -1.89 -1.27 -5.92
CA ARG A 197 -2.26 -0.64 -7.21
C ARG A 197 -2.80 -1.64 -8.22
N GLU A 198 -2.15 -2.81 -8.34
CA GLU A 198 -2.64 -3.87 -9.23
C GLU A 198 -4.00 -4.39 -8.77
N LEU A 199 -4.19 -4.55 -7.46
CA LEU A 199 -5.47 -4.93 -6.87
C LEU A 199 -6.57 -3.90 -7.18
N VAL A 200 -6.30 -2.60 -7.03
CA VAL A 200 -7.29 -1.55 -7.36
C VAL A 200 -7.64 -1.60 -8.85
N THR A 201 -6.66 -1.74 -9.73
CA THR A 201 -6.90 -1.84 -11.19
C THR A 201 -7.84 -3.00 -11.51
N ILE A 202 -7.66 -4.15 -10.85
CA ILE A 202 -8.52 -5.32 -11.00
C ILE A 202 -9.95 -5.04 -10.50
N LEU A 203 -10.07 -4.39 -9.33
CA LEU A 203 -11.37 -4.06 -8.72
C LEU A 203 -12.13 -2.96 -9.47
N GLU A 204 -11.45 -2.03 -10.13
CA GLU A 204 -12.09 -1.03 -11.01
C GLU A 204 -12.77 -1.69 -12.21
N GLY A 205 -12.18 -2.75 -12.76
CA GLY A 205 -12.77 -3.52 -13.84
C GLY A 205 -13.87 -4.48 -13.38
N ASN A 206 -13.74 -5.05 -12.18
CA ASN A 206 -14.65 -6.08 -11.65
C ASN A 206 -14.97 -5.88 -10.15
N PRO A 207 -15.82 -4.89 -9.78
CA PRO A 207 -16.09 -4.58 -8.37
C PRO A 207 -16.69 -5.74 -7.57
N ASP A 208 -17.48 -6.61 -8.21
CA ASP A 208 -18.15 -7.74 -7.57
C ASP A 208 -17.21 -8.93 -7.29
N GLN A 209 -15.93 -8.86 -7.68
CA GLN A 209 -14.98 -9.95 -7.51
C GLN A 209 -14.80 -10.34 -6.03
N VAL A 210 -14.93 -9.37 -5.12
CA VAL A 210 -14.86 -9.59 -3.67
C VAL A 210 -16.01 -10.44 -3.11
N SER A 211 -17.07 -10.68 -3.90
CA SER A 211 -18.23 -11.50 -3.51
C SER A 211 -18.25 -12.87 -4.20
N LYS A 212 -17.23 -13.18 -5.00
CA LYS A 212 -17.10 -14.46 -5.70
C LYS A 212 -16.65 -15.60 -4.77
N PRO A 213 -16.78 -16.86 -5.19
CA PRO A 213 -16.24 -18.00 -4.44
C PRO A 213 -14.73 -17.86 -4.17
N PRO A 214 -14.20 -18.46 -3.09
CA PRO A 214 -12.79 -18.30 -2.70
C PRO A 214 -11.77 -18.68 -3.78
N SER A 215 -12.08 -19.63 -4.67
CA SER A 215 -11.19 -20.00 -5.77
C SER A 215 -11.01 -18.87 -6.79
N GLU A 216 -12.10 -18.19 -7.17
CA GLU A 216 -12.06 -17.05 -8.07
C GLU A 216 -11.43 -15.82 -7.39
N GLN A 217 -11.74 -15.61 -6.10
CA GLN A 217 -11.10 -14.56 -5.32
C GLN A 217 -9.59 -14.78 -5.22
N LEU A 218 -9.14 -16.01 -4.96
CA LEU A 218 -7.72 -16.33 -4.83
C LEU A 218 -6.98 -16.01 -6.13
N GLU A 219 -7.47 -16.52 -7.25
CA GLU A 219 -6.80 -16.32 -8.54
C GLU A 219 -6.73 -14.84 -8.91
N THR A 220 -7.88 -14.15 -8.89
CA THR A 220 -7.98 -12.78 -9.40
C THR A 220 -7.49 -11.73 -8.40
N LEU A 221 -7.70 -11.90 -7.09
CA LEU A 221 -7.38 -10.88 -6.08
C LEU A 221 -6.03 -11.10 -5.39
N LEU A 222 -5.48 -12.32 -5.43
CA LEU A 222 -4.20 -12.63 -4.81
C LEU A 222 -3.13 -13.03 -5.84
N VAL A 223 -3.37 -14.09 -6.61
CA VAL A 223 -2.35 -14.66 -7.51
C VAL A 223 -2.01 -13.69 -8.64
N GLU A 224 -3.00 -13.23 -9.40
CA GLU A 224 -2.79 -12.31 -10.53
C GLU A 224 -2.03 -11.03 -10.13
N PRO A 225 -2.46 -10.23 -9.12
CA PRO A 225 -1.74 -9.03 -8.74
C PRO A 225 -0.37 -9.34 -8.14
N TRP A 226 -0.21 -10.46 -7.41
CA TRP A 226 1.09 -10.88 -6.91
C TRP A 226 2.08 -11.17 -8.04
N MET A 227 1.65 -11.93 -9.05
CA MET A 227 2.50 -12.28 -10.20
C MET A 227 2.91 -11.08 -11.04
N LYS A 228 2.11 -10.00 -11.09
CA LYS A 228 2.47 -8.75 -11.78
C LYS A 228 3.56 -7.96 -11.06
N VAL A 229 3.67 -8.09 -9.73
CA VAL A 229 4.62 -7.34 -8.91
C VAL A 229 5.81 -8.16 -8.43
N SER A 230 5.71 -9.50 -8.48
CA SER A 230 6.75 -10.42 -8.06
C SER A 230 7.89 -10.41 -9.10
N THR A 231 9.05 -9.89 -8.69
CA THR A 231 10.29 -9.95 -9.49
C THR A 231 11.22 -11.04 -8.97
N GLU A 232 12.13 -11.54 -9.81
CA GLU A 232 13.11 -12.56 -9.40
C GLU A 232 13.97 -12.10 -8.21
N GLU A 233 14.26 -10.81 -8.12
CA GLU A 233 14.96 -10.19 -6.99
C GLU A 233 14.12 -10.24 -5.70
N MET A 234 12.80 -10.06 -5.83
CA MET A 234 11.85 -10.12 -4.73
C MET A 234 11.65 -11.55 -4.21
N HIS A 235 11.90 -12.58 -5.03
CA HIS A 235 11.85 -13.98 -4.59
C HIS A 235 12.90 -14.31 -3.50
N SER A 236 13.92 -13.46 -3.35
CA SER A 236 14.91 -13.59 -2.27
C SER A 236 14.41 -13.06 -0.92
N PHE A 237 13.31 -12.28 -0.92
CA PHE A 237 12.68 -11.73 0.28
C PHE A 237 11.32 -12.41 0.49
N SER A 238 11.25 -13.32 1.46
CA SER A 238 10.01 -14.04 1.71
C SER A 238 8.98 -13.19 2.47
N SER A 239 7.81 -13.07 1.86
CA SER A 239 6.61 -12.50 2.48
C SER A 239 5.78 -13.64 3.05
N VAL A 240 5.32 -13.53 4.30
CA VAL A 240 4.63 -14.61 5.01
C VAL A 240 3.21 -14.22 5.35
N ILE A 241 2.26 -15.08 4.99
CA ILE A 241 0.86 -15.04 5.39
C ILE A 241 0.65 -16.10 6.47
N ILE A 242 0.02 -15.73 7.59
CA ILE A 242 -0.29 -16.69 8.66
C ILE A 242 -1.81 -16.86 8.78
N ILE A 243 -2.29 -18.09 8.64
CA ILE A 243 -3.70 -18.44 8.87
C ILE A 243 -3.77 -19.40 10.06
N ASP A 244 -4.30 -18.90 11.17
CA ASP A 244 -4.36 -19.63 12.44
C ASP A 244 -5.73 -20.28 12.65
N ALA A 245 -5.72 -21.45 13.30
CA ALA A 245 -6.89 -22.21 13.75
C ALA A 245 -7.88 -22.54 12.63
N LEU A 246 -7.40 -23.07 11.50
CA LEU A 246 -8.24 -23.42 10.35
C LEU A 246 -9.45 -24.31 10.72
N ASP A 247 -9.31 -25.15 11.75
CA ASP A 247 -10.33 -26.03 12.31
C ASP A 247 -11.46 -25.30 13.08
N GLU A 248 -11.32 -23.98 13.28
CA GLU A 248 -12.34 -23.09 13.82
C GLU A 248 -13.14 -22.34 12.73
N CYS A 249 -12.80 -22.52 11.46
CA CYS A 249 -13.48 -21.88 10.33
C CYS A 249 -14.52 -22.81 9.68
N GLU A 250 -15.68 -22.25 9.33
CA GLU A 250 -16.77 -22.97 8.67
C GLU A 250 -16.47 -23.11 7.17
N ASN A 251 -16.66 -24.32 6.61
CA ASN A 251 -16.42 -24.61 5.18
C ASN A 251 -15.00 -24.25 4.71
N ILE A 252 -13.99 -24.43 5.57
CA ILE A 252 -12.61 -24.09 5.26
C ILE A 252 -12.05 -24.85 4.04
N GLU A 253 -12.62 -26.02 3.73
CA GLU A 253 -12.29 -26.83 2.56
C GLU A 253 -12.42 -26.05 1.24
N SER A 254 -13.37 -25.12 1.13
CA SER A 254 -13.54 -24.32 -0.10
C SER A 254 -12.39 -23.34 -0.34
N VAL A 255 -11.71 -22.92 0.72
CA VAL A 255 -10.54 -22.02 0.63
C VAL A 255 -9.27 -22.83 0.42
N LEU A 256 -9.13 -23.95 1.14
CA LEU A 256 -7.98 -24.84 1.03
C LEU A 256 -7.89 -25.54 -0.34
N SER A 257 -9.03 -25.88 -0.95
CA SER A 257 -9.07 -26.48 -2.30
C SER A 257 -8.50 -25.56 -3.37
N ALA A 258 -8.49 -24.24 -3.14
CA ALA A 258 -7.86 -23.25 -4.01
C ALA A 258 -6.40 -22.97 -3.59
N LEU A 259 -6.15 -22.75 -2.29
CA LEU A 259 -4.82 -22.39 -1.79
C LEU A 259 -3.79 -23.50 -1.93
N ILE A 260 -4.14 -24.75 -1.58
CA ILE A 260 -3.17 -25.85 -1.55
C ILE A 260 -2.56 -26.10 -2.93
N PRO A 261 -3.34 -26.22 -4.03
CA PRO A 261 -2.77 -26.35 -5.36
C PRO A 261 -1.86 -25.18 -5.76
N ALA A 262 -2.26 -23.94 -5.45
CA ALA A 262 -1.45 -22.76 -5.76
C ALA A 262 -0.09 -22.78 -5.02
N ILE A 263 -0.09 -23.21 -3.76
CA ILE A 263 1.12 -23.37 -2.93
C ILE A 263 2.00 -24.51 -3.46
N GLN A 264 1.41 -25.67 -3.77
CA GLN A 264 2.15 -26.85 -4.24
C GLN A 264 2.77 -26.63 -5.61
N ASN A 265 2.08 -25.93 -6.50
CA ASN A 265 2.55 -25.63 -7.85
C ASN A 265 3.50 -24.42 -7.92
N GLN A 266 3.90 -23.85 -6.77
CA GLN A 266 4.74 -22.64 -6.72
C GLN A 266 4.11 -21.45 -7.46
N GLY A 267 2.78 -21.36 -7.47
CA GLY A 267 2.03 -20.33 -8.21
C GLY A 267 2.15 -18.93 -7.64
N MET A 268 2.78 -18.77 -6.47
CA MET A 268 3.05 -17.48 -5.83
C MET A 268 4.49 -17.43 -5.28
N PRO A 269 5.51 -17.37 -6.15
CA PRO A 269 6.91 -17.36 -5.72
C PRO A 269 7.19 -16.24 -4.71
N GLY A 270 7.97 -16.54 -3.67
CA GLY A 270 8.29 -15.58 -2.60
C GLY A 270 7.16 -15.32 -1.59
N LEU A 271 5.93 -15.81 -1.82
CA LEU A 271 4.81 -15.71 -0.89
C LEU A 271 4.59 -17.03 -0.16
N LYS A 272 4.94 -17.04 1.13
CA LYS A 272 4.87 -18.21 2.00
C LYS A 272 3.64 -18.18 2.90
N PHE A 273 3.15 -19.35 3.26
CA PHE A 273 1.94 -19.55 4.06
C PHE A 273 2.22 -20.46 5.26
N LEU A 274 1.95 -19.95 6.45
CA LEU A 274 1.97 -20.70 7.70
C LEU A 274 0.53 -21.00 8.13
N PHE A 275 0.24 -22.27 8.38
CA PHE A 275 -1.08 -22.73 8.81
C PHE A 275 -1.02 -23.38 10.19
N THR A 276 -2.10 -23.28 10.96
CA THR A 276 -2.30 -24.11 12.16
C THR A 276 -3.69 -24.76 12.16
N SER A 277 -3.77 -25.99 12.71
CA SER A 277 -5.03 -26.74 12.95
C SER A 277 -4.87 -27.79 14.04
#